data_AF-A0A7S2I7E1-F1
#
_entry.id   AF-A0A7S2I7E1-F1
#
_cell.length_a   1.000
_cell.length_b   1.000
_cell.length_c   1.000
_cell.angle_alpha   90.00
_cell.angle_beta   90.00
_cell.angle_gamma   90.00
#
_symmetry.space_group_name_H-M   'P 1'
#
loop_
_entity.id
_entity.type
_entity.pdbx_description
1 polymer ?
#
loop_
_entity_poly.entity_id
_entity_poly.type
_entity_poly.pdbx_seq_one_letter_code
_entity_poly.pdbx_strand_id
1 'polypeptide(L)'
;FEQIPEPVPQGTPATMEVLYVTLTAVALGFELCVCMSCTFCCIFGKGLALRGPHGARSVHVAVDNLQKEQRLVFTQFLLGIVAYLLSHVIQMWVYFRPKIAFTVSIPLVIFLLCKCYYVYFIIGELAIGDQRGVDGKVSAWAPYDRIQDLDEAIYRPVEGRPSGMYNNS
;
A
#
# COMPACT_ATOMS: atom_id res chain seq x y z
N PHE A 1 24.68 -1.51 -21.82
CA PHE A 1 24.13 -0.36 -21.08
C PHE A 1 25.22 0.70 -20.99
N GLU A 2 25.44 1.43 -22.09
CA GLU A 2 26.21 2.68 -22.05
C GLU A 2 25.30 3.72 -21.40
N GLN A 3 25.39 3.83 -20.09
CA GLN A 3 24.80 4.92 -19.35
C GLN A 3 25.66 6.13 -19.66
N ILE A 4 25.25 6.96 -20.62
CA ILE A 4 25.92 8.23 -20.92
C ILE A 4 25.76 9.10 -19.66
N PRO A 5 26.81 9.31 -18.84
CA PRO A 5 26.75 10.27 -17.77
C PRO A 5 27.33 11.52 -18.40
N GLU A 6 26.54 12.33 -19.11
CA GLU A 6 27.11 13.61 -19.51
C GLU A 6 27.54 14.29 -18.20
N PRO A 7 28.84 14.62 -18.07
CA PRO A 7 29.35 15.12 -16.80
C PRO A 7 28.58 16.39 -16.45
N VAL A 8 28.21 16.52 -15.18
CA VAL A 8 27.48 17.70 -14.69
C VAL A 8 28.20 18.95 -15.22
N PRO A 9 27.50 19.88 -15.88
CA PRO A 9 28.13 20.99 -16.56
C PRO A 9 29.01 21.79 -15.59
N GLN A 10 30.26 22.02 -15.98
CA GLN A 10 31.27 22.72 -15.18
C GLN A 10 30.80 24.16 -14.94
N GLY A 11 30.45 24.48 -13.69
CA GLY A 11 29.87 25.77 -13.29
C GLY A 11 28.59 25.68 -12.45
N THR A 12 28.07 24.47 -12.24
CA THR A 12 26.90 24.25 -11.36
C THR A 12 27.32 24.31 -9.88
N PRO A 13 26.56 24.99 -9.00
CA PRO A 13 26.82 24.93 -7.56
C PRO A 13 26.65 23.49 -7.05
N ALA A 14 27.65 22.97 -6.35
CA ALA A 14 27.66 21.61 -5.80
C ALA A 14 26.45 21.31 -4.90
N THR A 15 25.85 22.34 -4.29
CA THR A 15 24.64 22.21 -3.47
C THR A 15 23.44 21.71 -4.26
N MET A 16 23.25 22.16 -5.50
CA MET A 16 22.15 21.69 -6.36
C MET A 16 22.38 20.25 -6.82
N GLU A 17 23.65 19.90 -7.08
CA GLU A 17 24.06 18.55 -7.43
C GLU A 17 23.72 17.57 -6.31
N VAL A 18 24.21 17.85 -5.09
CA VAL A 18 23.93 17.02 -3.92
C VAL A 18 22.43 16.96 -3.63
N LEU A 19 21.70 18.07 -3.79
CA LEU A 19 20.27 18.12 -3.54
C LEU A 19 19.49 17.20 -4.49
N TYR A 20 19.77 17.22 -5.81
CA TYR A 20 19.03 16.35 -6.73
C TYR A 20 19.36 14.87 -6.49
N VAL A 21 20.64 14.53 -6.23
CA VAL A 21 21.05 13.13 -5.99
C VAL A 21 20.38 12.61 -4.72
N THR A 22 20.41 13.39 -3.64
CA THR A 22 19.79 13.01 -2.37
C THR A 22 18.28 12.89 -2.50
N LEU A 23 17.59 13.83 -3.15
CA LEU A 23 16.14 13.73 -3.39
C LEU A 23 15.78 12.48 -4.19
N THR A 24 16.54 12.19 -5.25
CA THR A 24 16.32 11.02 -6.11
C THR A 24 16.56 9.73 -5.35
N ALA A 25 17.64 9.65 -4.56
CA ALA A 25 17.96 8.48 -3.75
C ALA A 25 16.87 8.23 -2.69
N VAL A 26 16.38 9.29 -2.03
CA VAL A 26 15.30 9.19 -1.05
C VAL A 26 13.99 8.75 -1.72
N ALA A 27 13.64 9.30 -2.87
CA ALA A 27 12.46 8.88 -3.63
C ALA A 27 12.53 7.40 -4.02
N LEU A 28 13.67 6.95 -4.58
CA LEU A 28 13.89 5.53 -4.90
C LEU A 28 13.84 4.64 -3.64
N GLY A 29 14.39 5.12 -2.52
CA GLY A 29 14.31 4.42 -1.24
C GLY A 29 12.86 4.21 -0.78
N PHE A 30 12.03 5.25 -0.87
CA PHE A 30 10.60 5.15 -0.56
C PHE A 30 9.87 4.16 -1.48
N GLU A 31 10.12 4.21 -2.78
CA GLU A 31 9.53 3.29 -3.76
C GLU A 31 9.94 1.83 -3.53
N LEU A 32 11.19 1.58 -3.13
CA LEU A 32 11.66 0.24 -2.76
C LEU A 32 10.99 -0.25 -1.47
N CYS A 33 10.85 0.60 -0.45
CA CYS A 33 10.10 0.26 0.76
C CYS A 33 8.63 -0.08 0.47
N VAL A 34 7.99 0.65 -0.44
CA VAL A 34 6.63 0.37 -0.93
C VAL A 34 6.55 -1.00 -1.58
N CYS A 35 7.48 -1.31 -2.50
CA CYS A 35 7.54 -2.61 -3.17
C CYS A 35 7.68 -3.77 -2.15
N MET A 36 8.56 -3.61 -1.17
CA MET A 36 8.75 -4.59 -0.09
C MET A 36 7.47 -4.77 0.74
N SER A 37 6.82 -3.67 1.12
CA SER A 37 5.58 -3.70 1.91
C SER A 37 4.44 -4.37 1.15
N CYS A 38 4.30 -4.08 -0.15
CA CYS A 38 3.34 -4.74 -1.03
C CYS A 38 3.62 -6.26 -1.14
N THR A 39 4.90 -6.63 -1.23
CA THR A 39 5.32 -8.04 -1.27
C THR A 39 4.96 -8.77 0.02
N PHE A 40 5.22 -8.15 1.18
CA PHE A 40 4.80 -8.70 2.47
C PHE A 40 3.27 -8.82 2.57
N CYS A 41 2.51 -7.83 2.08
CA CYS A 41 1.05 -7.92 2.03
C CYS A 41 0.57 -9.11 1.18
N CYS A 42 1.20 -9.35 0.02
CA CYS A 42 0.86 -10.48 -0.85
C CYS A 42 1.18 -11.85 -0.20
N ILE A 43 2.29 -11.92 0.56
CA ILE A 43 2.69 -13.14 1.27
C ILE A 43 1.76 -13.40 2.47
N PHE A 44 1.52 -12.40 3.30
CA PHE A 44 0.69 -12.53 4.51
C PHE A 44 -0.80 -12.71 4.18
N GLY A 45 -1.32 -12.03 3.15
CA GLY A 45 -2.70 -12.19 2.70
C GLY A 45 -3.01 -13.63 2.30
N LYS A 46 -2.08 -14.31 1.62
CA LYS A 46 -2.22 -15.73 1.26
C LYS A 46 -1.96 -16.65 2.46
N GLY A 47 -0.99 -16.31 3.31
CA GLY A 47 -0.59 -17.12 4.47
C GLY A 47 -1.68 -17.25 5.53
N LEU A 48 -2.39 -16.15 5.83
CA LEU A 48 -3.47 -16.15 6.82
C LEU A 48 -4.75 -16.82 6.31
N ALA A 49 -4.99 -16.81 4.99
CA ALA A 49 -6.09 -17.52 4.35
C ALA A 49 -5.99 -19.05 4.44
N LEU A 50 -4.77 -19.60 4.56
CA LEU A 50 -4.52 -21.05 4.50
C LEU A 50 -4.20 -21.70 5.86
N ARG A 51 -3.89 -20.93 6.91
CA ARG A 51 -3.36 -21.45 8.20
C ARG A 51 -4.14 -21.09 9.45
N GLY A 52 -5.27 -20.38 9.33
CA GLY A 52 -6.04 -19.93 10.47
C GLY A 52 -6.80 -21.06 11.20
N PRO A 53 -6.63 -21.24 12.52
CA PRO A 53 -7.33 -22.28 13.31
C PRO A 53 -8.85 -22.08 13.39
N HIS A 54 -9.36 -20.91 12.97
CA HIS A 54 -10.79 -20.56 12.93
C HIS A 54 -11.25 -20.10 11.54
N GLY A 55 -10.62 -20.56 10.46
CA GLY A 55 -11.11 -20.36 9.08
C GLY A 55 -11.41 -18.90 8.73
N ALA A 56 -12.66 -18.59 8.39
CA ALA A 56 -13.13 -17.28 7.91
C ALA A 56 -12.81 -16.13 8.87
N ARG A 57 -12.89 -16.34 10.19
CA ARG A 57 -12.61 -15.29 11.20
C ARG A 57 -11.17 -14.80 11.17
N SER A 58 -10.21 -15.70 10.96
CA SER A 58 -8.79 -15.34 10.79
C SER A 58 -8.51 -14.62 9.46
N VAL A 59 -9.31 -14.90 8.43
CA VAL A 59 -9.24 -14.18 7.15
C VAL A 59 -9.74 -12.75 7.31
N HIS A 60 -10.82 -12.53 8.06
CA HIS A 60 -11.33 -11.18 8.34
C HIS A 60 -10.29 -10.30 9.02
N VAL A 61 -9.67 -10.78 10.12
CA VAL A 61 -8.63 -10.03 10.83
C VAL A 61 -7.41 -9.77 9.94
N ALA A 62 -7.06 -10.71 9.06
CA ALA A 62 -5.97 -10.54 8.11
C ALA A 62 -6.27 -9.46 7.08
N VAL A 63 -7.48 -9.47 6.50
CA VAL A 63 -7.92 -8.50 5.49
C VAL A 63 -7.99 -7.09 6.06
N ASP A 64 -8.53 -6.93 7.27
CA ASP A 64 -8.62 -5.63 7.94
C ASP A 64 -7.23 -5.02 8.19
N ASN A 65 -6.27 -5.84 8.60
CA ASN A 65 -4.88 -5.39 8.78
C ASN A 65 -4.22 -5.10 7.43
N LEU A 66 -4.45 -5.92 6.40
CA LEU A 66 -3.91 -5.69 5.06
C LEU A 66 -4.41 -4.38 4.45
N GLN A 67 -5.67 -4.03 4.68
CA GLN A 67 -6.26 -2.78 4.17
C GLN A 67 -5.65 -1.55 4.86
N LYS A 68 -5.44 -1.61 6.18
CA LYS A 68 -4.75 -0.52 6.91
C LYS A 68 -3.33 -0.32 6.39
N GLU A 69 -2.59 -1.41 6.20
CA GLU A 69 -1.24 -1.36 5.63
C GLU A 69 -1.24 -0.87 4.17
N GLN A 70 -2.21 -1.31 3.35
CA GLN A 70 -2.34 -0.85 1.96
C GLN A 70 -2.47 0.67 1.87
N ARG A 71 -3.21 1.31 2.78
CA ARG A 71 -3.36 2.77 2.82
C ARG A 71 -2.04 3.48 3.12
N LEU A 72 -1.27 2.95 4.06
CA LEU A 72 0.04 3.49 4.42
C LEU A 72 1.00 3.37 3.23
N VAL A 73 1.06 2.18 2.63
CA VAL A 73 1.88 1.88 1.45
C VAL A 73 1.52 2.79 0.27
N PHE A 74 0.22 2.99 0.02
CA PHE A 74 -0.26 3.86 -1.04
C PHE A 74 0.11 5.34 -0.81
N THR A 75 0.05 5.81 0.44
CA THR A 75 0.47 7.18 0.78
C THR A 75 1.97 7.37 0.60
N GLN A 76 2.77 6.39 1.04
CA GLN A 76 4.23 6.38 0.90
C GLN A 76 4.64 6.39 -0.60
N PHE A 77 3.95 5.61 -1.42
CA PHE A 77 4.14 5.56 -2.88
C PHE A 77 3.86 6.92 -3.53
N LEU A 78 2.73 7.54 -3.22
CA LEU A 78 2.40 8.85 -3.78
C LEU A 78 3.40 9.93 -3.34
N LEU A 79 3.87 9.89 -2.09
CA LEU A 79 4.91 10.81 -1.61
C LEU A 79 6.23 10.60 -2.35
N GLY A 80 6.62 9.34 -2.61
CA GLY A 80 7.78 8.97 -3.42
C GLY A 80 7.72 9.55 -4.84
N ILE A 81 6.57 9.39 -5.52
CA ILE A 81 6.33 9.97 -6.85
C ILE A 81 6.46 11.50 -6.84
N VAL A 82 5.90 12.19 -5.84
CA VAL A 82 5.98 13.66 -5.75
C VAL A 82 7.43 14.11 -5.54
N ALA A 83 8.17 13.44 -4.65
CA ALA A 83 9.58 13.72 -4.43
C ALA A 83 10.43 13.48 -5.69
N TYR A 84 10.15 12.39 -6.42
CA TYR A 84 10.81 12.08 -7.69
C TYR A 84 10.57 13.17 -8.76
N LEU A 85 9.33 13.64 -8.90
CA LEU A 85 8.99 14.70 -9.85
C LEU A 85 9.63 16.04 -9.47
N LEU A 86 9.70 16.36 -8.17
CA LEU A 86 10.42 17.55 -7.69
C LEU A 86 11.91 17.48 -8.02
N SER A 87 12.51 16.30 -7.88
CA SER A 87 13.91 16.06 -8.29
C SER A 87 14.12 16.33 -9.78
N HIS A 88 13.19 15.88 -10.63
CA HIS A 88 13.23 16.15 -12.07
C HIS A 88 13.15 17.64 -12.41
N VAL A 89 12.32 18.41 -11.69
CA VAL A 89 12.29 19.87 -11.85
C VAL A 89 13.67 20.45 -11.55
N ILE A 90 14.29 20.09 -10.42
CA ILE A 90 15.63 20.57 -10.03
C ILE A 90 16.68 20.14 -11.06
N GLN A 91 16.61 18.91 -11.59
CA GLN A 91 17.52 18.41 -12.61
C GLN A 91 17.46 19.25 -13.90
N MET A 92 16.27 19.69 -14.32
CA MET A 92 16.13 20.55 -15.51
C MET A 92 16.82 21.91 -15.33
N TRP A 93 16.82 22.44 -14.11
CA TRP A 93 17.53 23.68 -13.77
C TRP A 93 19.05 23.52 -13.76
N VAL A 94 19.55 22.32 -13.44
CA VAL A 94 20.99 22.01 -13.44
C VAL A 94 21.53 21.84 -14.86
N TYR A 95 20.80 21.12 -15.71
CA TYR A 95 21.31 20.71 -17.03
C TYR A 95 21.11 21.75 -18.14
N PHE A 96 20.01 22.51 -18.10
CA PHE A 96 19.65 23.39 -19.21
C PHE A 96 20.00 24.86 -18.94
N ARG A 97 20.33 25.58 -20.01
CA ARG A 97 20.44 27.05 -19.95
C ARG A 97 19.11 27.64 -19.47
N PRO A 98 19.11 28.74 -18.69
CA PRO A 98 17.91 29.28 -18.04
C PRO A 98 16.74 29.51 -19.00
N LYS A 99 16.99 29.97 -20.23
CA LYS A 99 15.94 30.16 -21.26
C LYS A 99 15.22 28.86 -21.64
N ILE A 100 15.96 27.76 -21.76
CA ILE A 100 15.41 26.44 -22.12
C ILE A 100 14.78 25.80 -20.88
N ALA A 101 15.44 25.92 -19.72
CA ALA A 101 14.93 25.44 -18.44
C ALA A 101 13.56 26.04 -18.11
N PHE A 102 13.33 27.33 -18.36
CA PHE A 102 12.02 27.96 -18.19
C PHE A 102 10.95 27.33 -19.09
N THR A 103 11.26 27.09 -20.36
CA THR A 103 10.28 26.52 -21.31
C THR A 103 9.86 25.11 -20.93
N VAL A 104 10.80 24.29 -20.43
CA VAL A 104 10.55 22.90 -20.04
C VAL A 104 9.96 22.80 -18.63
N SER A 105 10.33 23.70 -17.71
CA SER A 105 9.83 23.68 -16.33
C SER A 105 8.36 24.06 -16.23
N ILE A 106 7.82 24.91 -17.12
CA ILE A 106 6.40 25.29 -17.11
C ILE A 106 5.46 24.07 -17.21
N PRO A 107 5.53 23.21 -18.26
CA PRO A 107 4.69 22.03 -18.34
C PRO A 107 4.98 21.02 -17.23
N LEU A 108 6.23 20.93 -16.76
CA LEU A 108 6.63 20.04 -15.66
C LEU A 108 6.01 20.46 -14.32
N VAL A 109 5.97 21.76 -14.04
CA VAL A 109 5.34 22.32 -12.84
C VAL A 109 3.83 22.16 -12.92
N ILE A 110 3.20 22.39 -14.08
CA ILE A 110 1.76 22.12 -14.26
C ILE A 110 1.47 20.64 -14.00
N PHE A 111 2.28 19.74 -14.55
CA PHE A 111 2.12 18.31 -14.33
C PHE A 111 2.31 17.94 -12.84
N LEU A 112 3.30 18.52 -12.17
CA LEU A 112 3.53 18.35 -10.74
C LEU A 112 2.32 18.84 -9.92
N LEU A 113 1.77 20.01 -10.22
CA LEU A 113 0.59 20.55 -9.55
C LEU A 113 -0.64 19.69 -9.77
N CYS A 114 -0.88 19.21 -10.99
CA CYS A 114 -1.93 18.25 -11.29
C CYS A 114 -1.75 16.97 -10.46
N LYS A 115 -0.53 16.43 -10.37
CA LYS A 115 -0.24 15.26 -9.55
C LYS A 115 -0.51 15.53 -8.06
N CYS A 116 -0.04 16.64 -7.52
CA CYS A 116 -0.33 17.03 -6.14
C CYS A 116 -1.84 17.15 -5.90
N TYR A 117 -2.59 17.79 -6.81
CA TYR A 117 -4.05 17.88 -6.74
C TYR A 117 -4.70 16.50 -6.72
N TYR A 118 -4.31 15.60 -7.63
CA TYR A 118 -4.82 14.23 -7.65
C TYR A 118 -4.43 13.46 -6.39
N VAL A 119 -3.22 13.64 -5.85
CA VAL A 119 -2.79 13.02 -4.60
C VAL A 119 -3.67 13.47 -3.44
N TYR A 120 -3.88 14.78 -3.28
CA TYR A 120 -4.77 15.32 -2.24
C TYR A 120 -6.21 14.83 -2.42
N PHE A 121 -6.71 14.82 -3.65
CA PHE A 121 -8.05 14.33 -3.96
C PHE A 121 -8.20 12.84 -3.63
N ILE A 122 -7.27 11.99 -4.08
CA ILE A 122 -7.31 10.56 -3.83
C ILE A 122 -7.17 10.28 -2.32
N ILE A 123 -6.25 10.94 -1.61
CA ILE A 123 -6.12 10.76 -0.15
C ILE A 123 -7.41 11.16 0.57
N GLY A 124 -8.05 12.25 0.15
CA GLY A 124 -9.35 12.68 0.68
C GLY A 124 -10.47 11.67 0.41
N GLU A 125 -10.56 11.18 -0.83
CA GLU A 125 -11.57 10.20 -1.22
C GLU A 125 -11.34 8.83 -0.55
N LEU A 126 -10.09 8.38 -0.45
CA LEU A 126 -9.73 7.14 0.25
C LEU A 126 -10.04 7.22 1.74
N ALA A 127 -9.87 8.41 2.35
CA ALA A 127 -10.21 8.62 3.76
C ALA A 127 -11.72 8.56 4.02
N ILE A 128 -12.56 8.92 3.04
CA ILE A 128 -14.03 8.93 3.15
C ILE A 128 -14.63 7.57 2.74
N GLY A 129 -14.04 6.88 1.75
CA GLY A 129 -14.49 5.58 1.27
C GLY A 129 -14.34 4.43 2.28
N ASP A 130 -13.35 4.52 3.18
CA ASP A 130 -13.03 3.50 4.18
C ASP A 130 -14.20 3.23 5.15
N GLN A 131 -14.98 4.25 5.53
CA GLN A 131 -16.10 4.04 6.46
C GLN A 131 -17.33 3.38 5.82
N ARG A 132 -17.58 3.59 4.51
CA ARG A 132 -18.79 3.09 3.83
C ARG A 132 -18.57 1.79 3.06
N GLY A 133 -17.35 1.53 2.57
CA GLY A 133 -17.03 0.29 1.87
C GLY A 133 -16.92 -0.94 2.78
N VAL A 134 -16.54 -0.73 4.05
CA VAL A 134 -16.26 -1.78 5.03
C VAL A 134 -17.55 -2.45 5.53
N ASP A 135 -18.60 -1.69 5.86
CA ASP A 135 -19.85 -2.30 6.34
C ASP A 135 -20.58 -3.12 5.26
N GLY A 136 -20.57 -2.64 4.01
CA GLY A 136 -21.30 -3.30 2.92
C GLY A 136 -20.69 -4.63 2.51
N LYS A 137 -19.37 -4.68 2.32
CA LYS A 137 -18.68 -5.88 1.82
C LYS A 137 -18.44 -6.92 2.92
N VAL A 138 -18.32 -6.53 4.18
CA VAL A 138 -18.21 -7.49 5.31
C VAL A 138 -19.58 -8.10 5.64
N SER A 139 -20.69 -7.35 5.54
CA SER A 139 -22.04 -7.92 5.77
C SER A 139 -22.42 -9.01 4.76
N ALA A 140 -21.89 -8.94 3.53
CA ALA A 140 -22.15 -9.93 2.48
C ALA A 140 -21.55 -11.31 2.78
N TRP A 141 -20.59 -11.41 3.71
CA TRP A 141 -19.95 -12.67 4.13
C TRP A 141 -20.56 -13.26 5.41
N ALA A 142 -21.43 -12.50 6.10
CA ALA A 142 -22.20 -13.00 7.23
C ALA A 142 -22.97 -14.33 6.97
N PRO A 143 -23.46 -14.63 5.73
CA PRO A 143 -24.04 -15.93 5.43
C PRO A 143 -23.04 -17.10 5.50
N TYR A 144 -21.75 -16.86 5.21
CA TYR A 144 -20.69 -17.87 5.22
C TYR A 144 -20.17 -18.14 6.63
N ASP A 145 -20.11 -17.12 7.49
CA ASP A 145 -19.83 -17.31 8.92
C ASP A 145 -20.82 -18.30 9.56
N ARG A 146 -22.09 -18.26 9.12
CA ARG A 146 -23.15 -19.15 9.61
C ARG A 146 -22.98 -20.63 9.18
N ILE A 147 -22.27 -20.89 8.08
CA ILE A 147 -22.04 -22.24 7.57
C ILE A 147 -20.85 -22.88 8.31
N GLN A 148 -19.86 -22.09 8.72
CA GLN A 148 -18.69 -22.61 9.43
C GLN A 148 -19.01 -23.08 10.87
N ASP A 149 -19.95 -22.41 11.55
CA ASP A 149 -20.47 -22.85 12.86
C ASP A 149 -21.10 -24.26 12.80
N LEU A 150 -21.64 -24.65 11.64
CA LEU A 150 -22.24 -25.97 11.43
C LEU A 150 -21.19 -27.09 11.47
N ASP A 151 -20.01 -26.86 10.91
CA ASP A 151 -18.91 -27.84 10.89
C ASP A 151 -18.27 -27.99 12.28
N GLU A 152 -18.19 -26.89 13.05
CA GLU A 152 -17.68 -26.93 14.43
C GLU A 152 -18.63 -27.68 15.37
N ALA A 153 -19.95 -27.61 15.13
CA ALA A 153 -20.95 -28.40 15.85
C ALA A 153 -20.87 -29.91 15.52
N ILE A 154 -20.46 -30.28 14.30
CA ILE A 154 -20.31 -31.68 13.88
C ILE A 154 -19.05 -32.32 14.52
N TYR A 155 -18.00 -31.53 14.77
CA TYR A 155 -16.73 -32.03 15.33
C TYR A 155 -16.65 -32.03 16.87
N ARG A 156 -17.61 -31.42 17.58
CA ARG A 156 -17.65 -31.56 19.04
C ARG A 156 -18.04 -32.99 19.40
N PRO A 157 -17.19 -33.74 20.14
CA PRO A 157 -17.60 -35.03 20.66
C PRO A 157 -18.82 -34.80 21.56
N VAL A 158 -19.87 -35.61 21.37
CA VAL A 158 -21.09 -35.60 22.18
C VAL A 158 -20.71 -35.97 23.62
N GLU A 159 -20.33 -34.98 24.41
CA GLU A 159 -20.03 -35.14 25.81
C GLU A 159 -21.36 -35.13 26.58
N GLY A 160 -21.80 -36.32 26.99
CA GLY A 160 -22.93 -36.48 27.90
C GLY A 160 -24.20 -37.05 27.27
N ARG A 161 -24.15 -38.29 26.77
CA ARG A 161 -25.30 -39.19 26.92
C ARG A 161 -25.18 -39.82 28.31
N PRO A 162 -25.99 -39.45 29.31
CA PRO A 162 -26.00 -40.21 30.56
C PRO A 162 -26.48 -41.63 30.22
N SER A 163 -25.59 -42.60 30.37
CA SER A 163 -25.91 -44.02 30.31
C SER A 163 -26.94 -44.33 31.39
N GLY A 164 -28.20 -44.28 30.98
CA GLY A 164 -29.34 -44.64 31.80
C GLY A 164 -29.18 -46.07 32.31
N MET A 165 -29.24 -46.16 33.64
CA MET A 165 -29.46 -47.33 34.47
C MET A 165 -30.12 -48.52 33.75
N TYR A 166 -29.40 -49.62 33.62
CA TYR A 166 -30.01 -50.95 33.65
C TYR A 166 -29.89 -51.48 35.08
N ASN A 167 -30.98 -51.34 35.84
CA ASN A 167 -31.19 -52.11 37.05
C ASN A 167 -32.58 -52.72 36.95
N ASN A 168 -32.64 -53.96 36.48
CA ASN A 168 -33.83 -54.80 36.55
C ASN A 168 -33.45 -56.13 37.20
N SER A 169 -34.01 -56.30 38.39
CA SER A 169 -34.49 -57.54 39.00
C SER A 169 -33.46 -58.57 39.45
#